data_AF-A0A924J9G0-F1
#
_entry.id   AF-A0A924J9G0-F1
#
_cell.length_a   1.000
_cell.length_b   1.000
_cell.length_c   1.000
_cell.angle_alpha   90.00
_cell.angle_beta   90.00
_cell.angle_gamma   90.00
#
_symmetry.space_group_name_H-M   'P 1'
#
loop_
_entity.id
_entity.type
_entity.pdbx_description
1 polymer ?
#
loop_
_entity_poly.entity_id
_entity_poly.type
_entity_poly.pdbx_seq_one_letter_code
_entity_poly.pdbx_strand_id
1 'polypeptide(L)'
;MKKDLLVKIAFGTSLISMLTYLVLKIMHIQSPVLLLSTIAWISTLTYIILVLIEIISSDRIKTSEKVMWVAGFLFVNWIAGILYFISRRKYIIRNFKILPI
;
A
#
# COMPACT_ATOMS: atom_id res chain seq x y z
N MET A 1 3.76 7.95 14.16
CA MET A 1 5.17 7.78 13.74
C MET A 1 5.56 6.33 13.41
N LYS A 2 5.13 5.30 14.16
CA LYS A 2 5.53 3.91 13.84
C LYS A 2 4.73 3.29 12.67
N LYS A 3 3.39 3.42 12.68
CA LYS A 3 2.49 2.84 11.66
C LYS A 3 2.71 3.47 10.27
N ASP A 4 2.99 4.76 10.25
CA ASP A 4 3.22 5.52 9.03
C ASP A 4 4.53 5.17 8.33
N LEU A 5 5.59 4.89 9.08
CA LEU A 5 6.84 4.40 8.54
C LEU A 5 6.67 2.97 8.00
N LEU A 6 5.98 2.10 8.77
CA LEU A 6 5.72 0.71 8.39
C LEU A 6 4.97 0.57 7.07
N VAL A 7 3.89 1.33 6.86
CA VAL A 7 3.10 1.26 5.62
C VAL A 7 3.93 1.74 4.41
N LYS A 8 4.77 2.77 4.57
CA LYS A 8 5.68 3.24 3.52
C LYS A 8 6.76 2.22 3.18
N ILE A 9 7.39 1.63 4.20
CA ILE A 9 8.43 0.62 4.02
C ILE A 9 7.83 -0.60 3.34
N ALA A 10 6.68 -1.11 3.82
CA ALA A 10 6.00 -2.27 3.23
C ALA A 10 5.61 -2.05 1.76
N PHE A 11 5.13 -0.85 1.42
CA PHE A 11 4.87 -0.49 0.03
C PHE A 11 6.16 -0.43 -0.80
N GLY A 12 7.20 0.24 -0.31
CA GLY A 12 8.49 0.32 -0.99
C GLY A 12 9.12 -1.04 -1.23
N THR A 13 9.14 -1.91 -0.21
CA THR A 13 9.69 -3.28 -0.32
C THR A 13 8.91 -4.14 -1.30
N SER A 14 7.58 -4.06 -1.29
CA SER A 14 6.75 -4.80 -2.26
C SER A 14 7.00 -4.36 -3.70
N LEU A 15 7.14 -3.05 -3.94
CA LEU A 15 7.37 -2.50 -5.27
C LEU A 15 8.76 -2.87 -5.80
N ILE A 16 9.80 -2.71 -4.98
CA ILE A 16 11.19 -3.04 -5.36
C ILE A 16 11.37 -4.55 -5.56
N SER A 17 10.80 -5.39 -4.69
CA SER A 17 10.89 -6.84 -4.81
C SER A 17 10.18 -7.37 -6.06
N MET A 18 9.04 -6.77 -6.45
CA MET A 18 8.34 -7.19 -7.66
C MET A 18 9.02 -6.71 -8.94
N LEU A 19 9.61 -5.50 -8.95
CA LEU A 19 10.42 -5.03 -10.08
C LEU A 19 11.67 -5.89 -10.27
N THR A 20 12.38 -6.21 -9.18
CA THR A 20 13.57 -7.09 -9.25
C THR A 20 13.20 -8.50 -9.67
N TYR A 21 12.07 -9.06 -9.18
CA TYR A 21 11.52 -10.32 -9.66
C TYR A 21 11.25 -10.30 -11.19
N LEU A 22 10.61 -9.24 -11.70
CA LEU A 22 10.27 -9.11 -13.12
C LEU A 22 11.54 -9.13 -13.99
N VAL A 23 12.56 -8.35 -13.62
CA VAL A 23 13.83 -8.30 -14.35
C VAL A 23 14.51 -9.67 -14.36
N LEU A 24 14.61 -10.33 -13.20
CA LEU A 24 15.23 -11.65 -13.08
C LEU A 24 14.49 -12.72 -13.90
N LYS A 25 13.16 -12.62 -13.97
CA LYS A 25 12.33 -13.52 -14.77
C LYS A 25 12.56 -13.32 -16.27
N ILE A 26 12.71 -12.07 -16.72
CA ILE A 26 13.04 -11.75 -18.13
C ILE A 26 14.46 -12.25 -18.48
N MET A 27 15.40 -12.16 -17.54
CA MET A 27 16.78 -12.63 -17.71
C MET A 27 16.95 -14.16 -17.58
N HIS A 28 15.88 -14.92 -17.36
CA HIS A 28 15.89 -16.38 -17.17
C HIS A 28 16.80 -16.90 -16.03
N ILE A 29 17.12 -16.05 -15.05
CA ILE A 29 17.94 -16.45 -13.89
C ILE A 29 17.05 -17.22 -12.91
N GLN A 30 17.21 -18.54 -12.79
CA GLN A 30 16.30 -19.39 -11.99
C GLN A 30 16.46 -19.24 -10.46
N SER A 31 17.67 -18.97 -9.96
CA SER A 31 18.02 -19.28 -8.56
C SER A 31 17.31 -18.44 -7.48
N PRO A 32 17.09 -17.12 -7.62
CA PRO A 32 16.43 -16.34 -6.57
C PRO A 32 14.95 -16.02 -6.87
N VAL A 33 14.41 -16.48 -8.02
CA VAL A 33 13.07 -16.09 -8.51
C VAL A 33 11.95 -16.57 -7.59
N LEU A 34 12.06 -17.80 -7.07
CA LEU A 34 11.06 -18.35 -6.15
C LEU A 34 11.02 -17.58 -4.82
N LEU A 35 12.19 -17.31 -4.22
CA LEU A 35 12.28 -16.66 -2.92
C LEU A 35 11.89 -15.17 -2.99
N LEU A 36 12.30 -14.45 -4.04
CA LEU A 36 11.83 -13.08 -4.25
C LEU A 36 10.32 -13.01 -4.49
N SER A 37 9.75 -13.99 -5.20
CA SER A 37 8.31 -13.99 -5.46
C SER A 37 7.50 -14.12 -4.16
N THR A 38 7.89 -15.02 -3.25
CA THR A 38 7.15 -15.23 -2.00
C THR A 38 7.23 -14.00 -1.09
N ILE A 39 8.41 -13.37 -0.99
CA ILE A 39 8.59 -12.12 -0.24
C ILE A 39 7.75 -10.99 -0.84
N ALA A 40 7.76 -10.84 -2.17
CA ALA A 40 6.98 -9.83 -2.85
C ALA A 40 5.49 -10.00 -2.54
N TRP A 41 4.96 -11.22 -2.71
CA TRP A 41 3.56 -11.56 -2.43
C TRP A 41 3.16 -11.25 -0.99
N ILE A 42 3.93 -11.73 0.00
CA ILE A 42 3.66 -11.50 1.42
C ILE A 42 3.69 -10.01 1.74
N SER A 43 4.66 -9.27 1.20
CA SER A 43 4.79 -7.83 1.40
C SER A 43 3.62 -7.05 0.78
N THR A 44 3.14 -7.43 -0.40
CA THR A 44 1.93 -6.82 -1.00
C THR A 44 0.69 -7.09 -0.16
N LEU A 45 0.52 -8.31 0.35
CA LEU A 45 -0.66 -8.70 1.12
C LEU A 45 -0.72 -7.96 2.46
N THR A 46 0.41 -7.91 3.18
CA THR A 46 0.52 -7.13 4.42
C THR A 46 0.27 -5.65 4.18
N TYR A 47 0.82 -5.09 3.10
CA TYR A 47 0.57 -3.70 2.72
C TYR A 47 -0.92 -3.43 2.46
N ILE A 48 -1.59 -4.25 1.63
CA ILE A 48 -3.02 -4.08 1.31
C ILE A 48 -3.86 -4.12 2.58
N ILE A 49 -3.63 -5.11 3.45
CA ILE A 49 -4.40 -5.28 4.69
C ILE A 49 -4.25 -4.03 5.58
N LEU A 50 -3.03 -3.54 5.77
CA LEU A 50 -2.79 -2.35 6.59
C LEU A 50 -3.52 -1.11 6.05
N VAL A 51 -3.49 -0.90 4.74
CA VAL A 51 -4.18 0.24 4.12
C VAL A 51 -5.69 0.09 4.19
N LEU A 52 -6.24 -1.10 3.94
CA LEU A 52 -7.68 -1.35 4.03
C LEU A 52 -8.20 -1.15 5.46
N ILE A 53 -7.46 -1.60 6.47
CA ILE A 53 -7.80 -1.35 7.88
C ILE A 53 -7.85 0.16 8.15
N GLU A 54 -6.87 0.93 7.67
CA GLU A 54 -6.81 2.38 7.86
C GLU A 54 -7.99 3.10 7.17
N ILE A 55 -8.41 2.63 6.00
CA ILE A 55 -9.55 3.18 5.25
C ILE A 55 -10.89 2.81 5.90
N ILE A 56 -11.08 1.55 6.28
CA ILE A 56 -12.33 1.05 6.86
C ILE A 56 -12.56 1.65 8.25
N SER A 57 -11.50 1.74 9.06
CA SER A 57 -11.55 2.32 10.41
C SER A 57 -11.70 3.84 10.43
N SER A 58 -11.59 4.52 9.28
CA SER A 58 -11.73 5.97 9.22
C SER A 58 -13.20 6.37 9.08
N ASP A 59 -13.74 7.12 10.05
CA ASP A 59 -15.08 7.73 9.98
C ASP A 59 -15.14 8.92 9.02
N ARG A 60 -13.99 9.43 8.58
CA ARG A 60 -13.91 10.57 7.65
C ARG A 60 -14.21 10.20 6.19
N ILE A 61 -14.33 8.90 5.90
CA ILE A 61 -14.49 8.36 4.54
C ILE A 61 -15.91 7.85 4.39
N LYS A 62 -16.60 8.28 3.34
CA LYS A 62 -17.95 7.79 3.04
C LYS A 62 -17.92 6.32 2.65
N THR A 63 -18.98 5.58 2.93
CA THR A 63 -19.07 4.14 2.63
C THR A 63 -18.84 3.83 1.16
N SER A 64 -19.34 4.67 0.24
CA SER A 64 -19.10 4.51 -1.21
C SER A 64 -17.62 4.67 -1.59
N GLU A 65 -16.90 5.62 -0.98
CA GLU A 65 -15.46 5.77 -1.19
C GLU A 65 -14.69 4.57 -0.64
N LYS A 66 -15.10 3.99 0.50
CA LYS A 66 -14.47 2.78 1.05
C LYS A 66 -14.55 1.62 0.08
N VAL A 67 -15.72 1.40 -0.54
CA VAL A 67 -15.91 0.36 -1.56
C VAL A 67 -15.03 0.61 -2.79
N MET A 68 -14.93 1.86 -3.25
CA MET A 68 -14.05 2.24 -4.34
C MET A 68 -12.59 1.92 -4.04
N TRP A 69 -12.12 2.21 -2.82
CA TRP A 69 -10.75 1.89 -2.41
C TRP A 69 -10.51 0.38 -2.35
N VAL A 70 -11.44 -0.39 -1.81
CA VAL A 70 -11.35 -1.86 -1.78
C VAL A 70 -11.24 -2.42 -3.20
N ALA A 71 -12.11 -1.99 -4.11
CA ALA A 71 -12.06 -2.39 -5.51
C ALA A 71 -10.74 -1.97 -6.17
N GLY A 72 -10.28 -0.74 -5.92
CA GLY A 72 -9.01 -0.23 -6.42
C GLY A 72 -7.80 -1.06 -5.98
N PHE A 73 -7.76 -1.46 -4.71
CA PHE A 73 -6.68 -2.31 -4.20
C PHE A 73 -6.72 -3.74 -4.75
N LEU A 74 -7.91 -4.25 -5.07
CA LEU A 74 -8.09 -5.61 -5.58
C LEU A 74 -7.75 -5.74 -7.07
N PHE A 75 -8.17 -4.77 -7.89
CA PHE A 75 -7.94 -4.80 -9.34
C PHE A 75 -6.70 -4.04 -9.78
N VAL A 76 -6.33 -2.96 -9.07
CA VAL A 76 -5.31 -2.01 -9.51
C VAL A 76 -4.36 -1.65 -8.36
N ASN A 77 -3.95 -2.67 -7.59
CA ASN A 77 -3.23 -2.58 -6.32
C ASN A 77 -2.16 -1.46 -6.27
N TRP A 78 -1.24 -1.44 -7.24
CA TRP A 78 -0.12 -0.49 -7.24
C TRP A 78 -0.55 0.95 -7.50
N ILE A 79 -1.49 1.16 -8.43
CA ILE A 79 -2.01 2.49 -8.77
C ILE A 79 -2.85 3.02 -7.60
N ALA A 80 -3.71 2.18 -7.04
CA ALA A 80 -4.46 2.49 -5.83
C ALA A 80 -3.51 2.84 -4.67
N GLY A 81 -2.40 2.11 -4.53
CA GLY A 81 -1.43 2.38 -3.50
C GLY A 81 -0.72 3.73 -3.64
N ILE A 82 -0.31 4.09 -4.85
CA ILE A 82 0.28 5.40 -5.15
C ILE A 82 -0.73 6.52 -4.84
N LEU A 83 -1.97 6.39 -5.32
CA LEU A 83 -3.03 7.37 -5.09
C LEU A 83 -3.36 7.52 -3.60
N TYR A 84 -3.33 6.43 -2.85
CA TYR A 84 -3.54 6.42 -1.41
C TYR A 84 -2.51 7.29 -0.69
N PHE A 85 -1.21 7.13 -1.00
CA PHE A 85 -0.16 7.91 -0.37
C PHE A 85 -0.18 9.39 -0.73
N ILE A 86 -0.50 9.72 -1.99
CA ILE A 86 -0.47 11.10 -2.48
C ILE A 86 -1.65 11.91 -1.93
N SER A 87 -2.86 11.36 -2.06
CA SER A 87 -4.10 12.11 -1.83
C SER A 87 -4.75 11.76 -0.50
N ARG A 88 -5.07 10.48 -0.30
CA ARG A 88 -5.99 10.10 0.78
C ARG A 88 -5.37 10.11 2.16
N ARG A 89 -4.11 9.68 2.26
CA ARG A 89 -3.40 9.61 3.53
C ARG A 89 -3.25 10.97 4.22
N LYS A 90 -3.00 12.04 3.44
CA LYS A 90 -2.92 13.41 3.97
C LYS A 90 -4.27 13.84 4.57
N TYR A 91 -5.38 13.41 3.98
CA TYR A 91 -6.73 13.71 4.45
C TYR A 91 -7.07 12.97 5.76
N ILE A 92 -6.69 11.69 5.86
CA ILE A 92 -6.94 10.87 7.05
C ILE A 92 -6.13 11.38 8.26
N ILE A 93 -4.86 11.75 8.05
CA ILE A 93 -3.92 12.15 9.12
C ILE A 93 -4.09 13.62 9.55
N ARG A 94 -4.78 14.46 8.77
CA ARG A 94 -4.92 15.90 9.08
C ARG A 94 -5.69 16.09 10.41
N ASN A 95 -4.97 16.24 11.51
CA ASN A 95 -5.54 16.77 12.75
C ASN A 95 -5.82 18.25 12.53
N PHE A 96 -7.06 18.67 12.79
CA PHE A 96 -7.35 20.09 12.94
C PHE A 96 -6.53 20.57 14.15
N LYS A 97 -5.43 21.29 13.90
CA LYS A 97 -4.89 22.19 14.92
C LYS A 97 -5.99 23.23 15.12
N ILE A 98 -6.76 23.07 16.19
CA ILE A 98 -7.61 24.14 16.70
C ILE A 98 -6.61 25.23 17.08
N LEU A 99 -6.59 26.33 16.33
CA LEU A 99 -5.83 27.51 16.75
C LEU A 99 -6.47 27.97 18.06
N PRO A 100 -5.73 28.05 19.18
CA PRO A 100 -6.24 28.77 20.33
C PRO A 100 -6.36 30.23 19.89
N ILE A 101 -7.60 30.70 19.78
CA ILE A 101 -7.95 32.12 19.67
C ILE A 101 -7.79 32.72 21.06
#